data_AF-A0A7W8KC47-F1
#
_entry.id   AF-A0A7W8KC47-F1
#
_cell.length_a   1.000
_cell.length_b   1.000
_cell.length_c   1.000
_cell.angle_alpha   90.00
_cell.angle_beta   90.00
_cell.angle_gamma   90.00
#
_symmetry.space_group_name_H-M   'P 1'
#
loop_
_entity.id
_entity.type
_entity.pdbx_description
1 polymer ?
#
loop_
_entity_poly.entity_id
_entity_poly.type
_entity_poly.pdbx_seq_one_letter_code
_entity_poly.pdbx_strand_id
1 'polypeptide(L)'
;MTAAHPFPRPLRRAALAAALVASAGLVGCRATGAGAVEVHEAVLYGGTQDRVVWIYGGPDAARTTLTIDGHRATLGDSSAAGGLPGTLSVDGHAAYRVKAASLSAPFAARPEGSRVQITASTPAVTTVYATDGERWTRLSGTSGMVDMAPATSLRGAGRLTDAEADALGAALLHQGPLYVAVLAEDSIPDTPLTLDPAPGTYRRTGLYVAAPPAASAPKPSPVTATTGDRVTYTELSSGTNARVSAPTVQVATTDAEVATLYTQAHGRQTDVPTPASVGSGTVVGIFLGQRNTGGYGVRVVRASASGGVLTLTVQLRVPGPGSITTQAITSPWTLVRVEGTYTRVDVVDEFGQPLPVGGATDR
;
A
#
# COMPACT_ATOMS: atom_id res chain seq x y z
N MET A 1 15.10 69.14 -69.76
CA MET A 1 14.63 69.19 -68.36
C MET A 1 14.34 67.77 -67.92
N THR A 2 15.03 67.31 -66.86
CA THR A 2 14.69 66.19 -65.94
C THR A 2 14.54 64.78 -66.56
N ALA A 3 15.54 63.87 -66.47
CA ALA A 3 15.81 62.88 -65.39
C ALA A 3 14.65 61.86 -65.20
N ALA A 4 14.78 60.53 -65.08
CA ALA A 4 15.90 59.61 -64.88
C ALA A 4 15.53 58.16 -65.33
N HIS A 5 16.56 57.35 -65.60
CA HIS A 5 16.65 55.88 -65.80
C HIS A 5 16.34 55.05 -64.50
N PRO A 6 16.48 53.70 -64.43
CA PRO A 6 16.19 52.57 -65.37
C PRO A 6 15.62 51.26 -64.71
N PHE A 7 15.07 50.31 -65.54
CA PHE A 7 15.12 48.80 -65.56
C PHE A 7 15.09 47.90 -64.27
N PRO A 8 14.93 46.54 -64.33
CA PRO A 8 14.36 45.59 -65.33
C PRO A 8 13.44 44.44 -64.76
N ARG A 9 12.74 43.72 -65.69
CA ARG A 9 12.37 42.26 -65.81
C ARG A 9 12.24 41.32 -64.56
N PRO A 10 11.41 40.24 -64.56
CA PRO A 10 11.25 39.28 -65.68
C PRO A 10 9.89 38.57 -65.91
N LEU A 11 9.76 38.04 -67.14
CA LEU A 11 8.81 36.99 -67.55
C LEU A 11 9.24 35.63 -67.01
N ARG A 12 8.31 34.82 -66.46
CA ARG A 12 8.35 33.36 -66.57
C ARG A 12 6.94 32.77 -66.71
N ARG A 13 6.89 31.75 -67.57
CA ARG A 13 5.76 31.11 -68.22
C ARG A 13 4.98 30.22 -67.26
N ALA A 14 3.65 30.28 -67.35
CA ALA A 14 2.75 29.28 -66.78
C ALA A 14 2.74 28.03 -67.68
N ALA A 15 2.94 26.86 -67.06
CA ALA A 15 2.68 25.56 -67.67
C ALA A 15 1.76 24.78 -66.73
N LEU A 16 0.55 24.50 -67.20
CA LEU A 16 -0.32 23.47 -66.65
C LEU A 16 0.33 22.10 -66.88
N ALA A 17 0.40 21.28 -65.84
CA ALA A 17 0.54 19.85 -65.96
C ALA A 17 -0.47 19.18 -65.02
N ALA A 18 -1.46 18.52 -65.62
CA ALA A 18 -2.33 17.57 -64.96
C ALA A 18 -1.49 16.34 -64.57
N ALA A 19 -1.58 15.92 -63.30
CA ALA A 19 -1.00 14.67 -62.84
C ALA A 19 -2.12 13.77 -62.29
N LEU A 20 -2.20 12.58 -62.87
CA LEU A 20 -3.17 11.53 -62.62
C LEU A 20 -3.17 11.07 -61.15
N VAL A 21 -4.39 10.75 -60.72
CA VAL A 21 -4.70 9.90 -59.56
C VAL A 21 -4.01 8.55 -59.74
N ALA A 22 -3.02 8.26 -58.88
CA ALA A 22 -2.55 6.92 -58.61
C ALA A 22 -2.82 6.63 -57.13
N SER A 23 -3.99 6.06 -56.87
CA SER A 23 -4.40 5.51 -55.58
C SER A 23 -3.58 4.25 -55.29
N ALA A 24 -2.31 4.41 -54.94
CA ALA A 24 -1.54 3.34 -54.33
C ALA A 24 -2.07 3.17 -52.90
N GLY A 25 -2.92 2.16 -52.71
CA GLY A 25 -3.30 1.67 -51.40
C GLY A 25 -2.06 1.16 -50.67
N LEU A 26 -1.38 2.07 -49.97
CA LEU A 26 -0.47 1.71 -48.90
C LEU A 26 -1.34 1.20 -47.75
N VAL A 27 -1.70 -0.09 -47.82
CA VAL A 27 -1.87 -0.87 -46.60
C VAL A 27 -0.51 -0.85 -45.93
N GLY A 28 -0.28 0.19 -45.14
CA GLY A 28 0.88 0.28 -44.28
C GLY A 28 0.79 -0.89 -43.33
N CYS A 29 1.59 -1.92 -43.59
CA CYS A 29 2.09 -2.79 -42.52
C CYS A 29 2.87 -1.87 -41.59
N ARG A 30 2.18 -1.19 -40.67
CA ARG A 30 2.84 -0.61 -39.50
C ARG A 30 3.43 -1.81 -38.78
N ALA A 31 4.75 -1.85 -38.73
CA ALA A 31 5.48 -2.89 -38.07
C ALA A 31 4.84 -3.13 -36.69
N THR A 32 4.35 -4.33 -36.45
CA THR A 32 4.15 -4.94 -35.13
C THR A 32 5.50 -5.16 -34.44
N GLY A 33 6.38 -4.16 -34.53
CA GLY A 33 7.72 -4.11 -33.98
C GLY A 33 7.71 -3.34 -32.66
N ALA A 34 8.79 -3.51 -31.90
CA ALA A 34 9.08 -2.79 -30.66
C ALA A 34 8.60 -1.32 -30.72
N GLY A 35 7.94 -0.86 -29.65
CA GLY A 35 7.48 0.53 -29.56
C GLY A 35 5.99 0.80 -29.65
N ALA A 36 5.13 -0.22 -29.75
CA ALA A 36 3.67 -0.02 -29.81
C ALA A 36 3.05 0.43 -28.47
N VAL A 37 3.77 0.23 -27.37
CA VAL A 37 3.33 0.55 -26.01
C VAL A 37 4.43 1.30 -25.24
N GLU A 38 3.99 2.10 -24.28
CA GLU A 38 4.86 2.65 -23.23
C GLU A 38 4.56 1.93 -21.92
N VAL A 39 5.58 1.69 -21.10
CA VAL A 39 5.44 1.00 -19.82
C VAL A 39 5.98 1.86 -18.70
N HIS A 40 5.13 2.13 -17.72
CA HIS A 40 5.49 2.87 -16.53
C HIS A 40 5.33 1.98 -15.30
N GLU A 41 6.38 1.92 -14.50
CA GLU A 41 6.48 1.05 -13.33
C GLU A 41 6.61 1.90 -12.05
N ALA A 42 5.75 1.64 -11.07
CA ALA A 42 5.91 2.10 -9.71
C ALA A 42 6.16 0.90 -8.78
N VAL A 43 7.31 0.90 -8.10
CA VAL A 43 7.66 -0.14 -7.11
C VAL A 43 7.52 0.44 -5.72
N LEU A 44 6.62 -0.11 -4.92
CA LEU A 44 6.34 0.32 -3.57
C LEU A 44 6.94 -0.66 -2.57
N TYR A 45 7.74 -0.12 -1.67
CA TYR A 45 8.43 -0.84 -0.59
C TYR A 45 7.95 -0.36 0.79
N GLY A 46 8.31 -1.10 1.84
CA GLY A 46 8.02 -0.74 3.23
C GLY A 46 6.66 -1.27 3.69
N GLY A 47 5.75 -0.35 4.05
CA GLY A 47 4.39 -0.69 4.51
C GLY A 47 3.52 -1.42 3.47
N THR A 48 3.97 -1.42 2.22
CA THR A 48 3.45 -2.28 1.15
C THR A 48 4.61 -2.84 0.32
N GLN A 49 4.39 -3.95 -0.36
CA GLN A 49 5.36 -4.64 -1.22
C GLN A 49 4.71 -4.92 -2.57
N ASP A 50 4.40 -3.86 -3.30
CA ASP A 50 3.61 -3.93 -4.52
C ASP A 50 4.35 -3.28 -5.69
N ARG A 51 4.24 -3.88 -6.87
CA ARG A 51 4.81 -3.38 -8.11
C ARG A 51 3.68 -3.18 -9.09
N VAL A 52 3.34 -1.93 -9.35
CA VAL A 52 2.24 -1.54 -10.23
C VAL A 52 2.81 -1.11 -11.58
N VAL A 53 2.25 -1.67 -12.65
CA VAL A 53 2.72 -1.45 -14.01
C VAL A 53 1.56 -1.01 -14.89
N TRP A 54 1.66 0.21 -15.38
CA TRP A 54 0.73 0.75 -16.36
C TRP A 54 1.31 0.59 -17.76
N ILE A 55 0.46 0.12 -18.67
CA ILE A 55 0.79 -0.02 -20.08
C ILE A 55 -0.03 1.01 -20.83
N TYR A 56 0.63 1.94 -21.51
CA TYR A 56 0.00 2.94 -22.36
C TYR A 56 0.08 2.52 -23.82
N GLY A 57 -0.97 2.79 -24.57
CA GLY A 57 -0.98 2.47 -25.99
C GLY A 57 -2.28 2.89 -26.68
N GLY A 58 -2.25 2.92 -28.01
CA GLY A 58 -3.42 3.22 -28.83
C GLY A 58 -4.34 2.00 -29.02
N PRO A 59 -5.49 2.19 -29.72
CA PRO A 59 -6.47 1.14 -29.97
C PRO A 59 -5.90 -0.10 -30.69
N ASP A 60 -4.89 0.10 -31.54
CA ASP A 60 -4.21 -0.98 -32.25
C ASP A 60 -3.43 -1.89 -31.27
N ALA A 61 -2.82 -1.31 -30.24
CA ALA A 61 -2.09 -2.05 -29.20
C ALA A 61 -3.04 -2.80 -28.25
N ALA A 62 -4.26 -2.30 -28.03
CA ALA A 62 -5.31 -2.90 -27.21
C ALA A 62 -5.83 -4.26 -27.73
N ARG A 63 -5.36 -4.74 -28.88
CA ARG A 63 -5.73 -6.04 -29.47
C ARG A 63 -4.54 -6.98 -29.62
N THR A 64 -3.44 -6.67 -28.94
CA THR A 64 -2.19 -7.41 -29.03
C THR A 64 -1.90 -8.18 -27.76
N THR A 65 -0.95 -9.11 -27.84
CA THR A 65 -0.42 -9.81 -26.67
C THR A 65 0.96 -9.28 -26.33
N LEU A 66 1.26 -9.16 -25.05
CA LEU A 66 2.56 -8.76 -24.53
C LEU A 66 3.09 -9.85 -23.62
N THR A 67 4.37 -10.21 -23.75
CA THR A 67 5.02 -11.10 -22.80
C THR A 67 5.68 -10.26 -21.71
N ILE A 68 5.41 -10.55 -20.44
CA ILE A 68 5.95 -9.88 -19.25
C ILE A 68 6.67 -10.93 -18.40
N ASP A 69 7.99 -10.81 -18.25
CA ASP A 69 8.86 -11.80 -17.58
C ASP A 69 8.62 -13.24 -18.06
N GLY A 70 8.38 -13.42 -19.37
CA GLY A 70 8.10 -14.71 -19.97
C GLY A 70 6.62 -15.17 -19.90
N HIS A 71 5.77 -14.43 -19.19
CA HIS A 71 4.33 -14.71 -19.11
C HIS A 71 3.56 -13.94 -20.17
N ARG A 72 2.74 -14.65 -20.96
CA ARG A 72 1.91 -14.02 -21.99
C ARG A 72 0.69 -13.36 -21.34
N ALA A 73 0.50 -12.08 -21.62
CA ALA A 73 -0.63 -11.27 -21.20
C ALA A 73 -1.41 -10.73 -22.41
N THR A 74 -2.71 -10.57 -22.25
CA THR A 74 -3.61 -9.96 -23.22
C THR A 74 -3.82 -8.49 -22.90
N LEU A 75 -3.64 -7.61 -23.89
CA LEU A 75 -3.95 -6.21 -23.74
C LEU A 75 -5.39 -5.93 -24.15
N GLY A 76 -6.02 -4.95 -23.52
CA GLY A 76 -7.40 -4.55 -23.79
C GLY A 76 -7.70 -3.11 -23.42
N ASP A 77 -8.97 -2.72 -23.52
CA ASP A 77 -9.43 -1.40 -23.07
C ASP A 77 -9.45 -1.34 -21.53
N SER A 78 -8.93 -0.25 -20.95
CA SER A 78 -8.82 -0.09 -19.49
C SER A 78 -10.00 0.61 -18.81
N SER A 79 -10.91 1.22 -19.60
CA SER A 79 -12.03 2.03 -19.09
C SER A 79 -12.98 1.25 -18.19
N ALA A 80 -13.32 0.01 -18.55
CA ALA A 80 -14.15 -0.88 -17.75
C ALA A 80 -13.44 -1.39 -16.49
N ALA A 81 -12.10 -1.36 -16.46
CA ALA A 81 -11.29 -1.81 -15.34
C ALA A 81 -10.94 -0.68 -14.35
N GLY A 82 -11.32 0.57 -14.65
CA GLY A 82 -10.95 1.75 -13.84
C GLY A 82 -9.49 2.18 -14.03
N GLY A 83 -8.91 1.93 -15.22
CA GLY A 83 -7.55 2.34 -15.54
C GLY A 83 -7.38 3.85 -15.75
N LEU A 84 -6.12 4.29 -15.74
CA LEU A 84 -5.78 5.69 -16.00
C LEU A 84 -6.06 6.04 -17.46
N PRO A 85 -6.37 7.32 -17.76
CA PRO A 85 -6.53 7.77 -19.14
C PRO A 85 -5.33 7.38 -20.01
N GLY A 86 -5.60 6.72 -21.14
CA GLY A 86 -4.57 6.27 -22.09
C GLY A 86 -3.89 4.95 -21.74
N THR A 87 -4.24 4.32 -20.62
CA THR A 87 -3.75 2.98 -20.29
C THR A 87 -4.56 1.89 -20.97
N LEU A 88 -3.94 0.73 -21.15
CA LEU A 88 -4.51 -0.51 -21.60
C LEU A 88 -4.69 -1.44 -20.39
N SER A 89 -5.74 -2.25 -20.40
CA SER A 89 -5.88 -3.33 -19.43
C SER A 89 -4.90 -4.46 -19.75
N VAL A 90 -4.47 -5.19 -18.72
CA VAL A 90 -3.63 -6.38 -18.81
C VAL A 90 -4.41 -7.54 -18.21
N ASP A 91 -4.76 -8.52 -19.03
CA ASP A 91 -5.64 -9.64 -18.67
C ASP A 91 -6.95 -9.18 -18.01
N GLY A 92 -7.51 -8.07 -18.50
CA GLY A 92 -8.74 -7.47 -17.99
C GLY A 92 -8.57 -6.59 -16.74
N HIS A 93 -7.36 -6.40 -16.24
CA HIS A 93 -7.06 -5.55 -15.08
C HIS A 93 -6.50 -4.19 -15.49
N ALA A 94 -6.80 -3.13 -14.74
CA ALA A 94 -6.36 -1.76 -15.02
C ALA A 94 -4.84 -1.53 -15.00
N ALA A 95 -4.09 -2.44 -14.37
CA ALA A 95 -2.64 -2.43 -14.31
C ALA A 95 -2.16 -3.86 -14.04
N TYR A 96 -0.97 -4.20 -14.52
CA TYR A 96 -0.29 -5.42 -14.12
C TYR A 96 0.33 -5.23 -12.74
N ARG A 97 0.18 -6.23 -11.85
CA ARG A 97 0.69 -6.16 -10.48
C ARG A 97 1.42 -7.42 -10.08
N VAL A 98 2.59 -7.24 -9.46
CA VAL A 98 3.37 -8.31 -8.84
C VAL A 98 3.95 -7.85 -7.52
N LYS A 99 4.41 -8.79 -6.71
CA LYS A 99 5.02 -8.48 -5.41
C LYS A 99 6.42 -7.88 -5.62
N ALA A 100 6.70 -6.76 -4.93
CA ALA A 100 8.03 -6.18 -4.88
C ALA A 100 8.93 -6.88 -3.85
N ALA A 101 10.25 -6.72 -3.97
CA ALA A 101 11.18 -7.22 -2.96
C ALA A 101 11.00 -6.51 -1.60
N SER A 102 11.54 -7.12 -0.55
CA SER A 102 11.66 -6.45 0.74
C SER A 102 12.83 -5.46 0.72
N LEU A 103 12.61 -4.28 1.31
CA LEU A 103 13.64 -3.25 1.44
C LEU A 103 13.66 -2.73 2.88
N SER A 104 14.85 -2.57 3.46
CA SER A 104 15.02 -1.88 4.74
C SER A 104 14.80 -0.38 4.58
N ALA A 105 14.36 0.29 5.65
CA ALA A 105 14.04 1.72 5.61
C ALA A 105 15.24 2.57 5.11
N PRO A 106 15.10 3.28 3.97
CA PRO A 106 16.16 4.13 3.42
C PRO A 106 16.21 5.50 4.13
N PHE A 107 15.31 5.74 5.08
CA PHE A 107 15.32 6.93 5.93
C PHE A 107 14.51 6.67 7.20
N ALA A 108 14.72 7.52 8.20
CA ALA A 108 13.82 7.74 9.32
C ALA A 108 13.37 9.20 9.31
N ALA A 109 12.08 9.45 9.55
CA ALA A 109 11.53 10.80 9.69
C ALA A 109 10.89 10.96 11.06
N ARG A 110 11.16 12.08 11.73
CA ARG A 110 10.60 12.41 13.04
C ARG A 110 10.01 13.83 12.98
N PRO A 111 8.71 14.02 13.27
CA PRO A 111 8.13 15.36 13.30
C PRO A 111 8.70 16.17 14.48
N GLU A 112 8.98 17.45 14.24
CA GLU A 112 9.49 18.41 15.23
C GLU A 112 8.82 19.78 15.02
N GLY A 113 7.66 19.97 15.65
CA GLY A 113 6.83 21.16 15.46
C GLY A 113 6.33 21.25 14.02
N SER A 114 6.67 22.32 13.32
CA SER A 114 6.32 22.55 11.90
C SER A 114 7.35 22.01 10.90
N ARG A 115 8.41 21.36 11.39
CA ARG A 115 9.50 20.79 10.58
C ARG A 115 9.60 19.29 10.81
N VAL A 116 10.38 18.62 9.98
CA VAL A 116 10.66 17.18 10.11
C VAL A 116 12.16 16.98 10.17
N GLN A 117 12.65 16.21 11.15
CA GLN A 117 14.02 15.72 11.16
C GLN A 117 14.09 14.43 10.34
N ILE A 118 14.85 14.44 9.25
CA ILE A 118 15.13 13.26 8.42
C ILE A 118 16.54 12.75 8.69
N THR A 119 16.65 11.45 8.93
CA THR A 119 17.91 10.71 8.95
C THR A 119 17.95 9.82 7.72
N ALA A 120 18.80 10.16 6.75
CA ALA A 120 18.97 9.34 5.56
C ALA A 120 19.74 8.04 5.85
N SER A 121 19.42 7.01 5.10
CA SER A 121 20.08 5.70 5.07
C SER A 121 20.22 5.25 3.61
N THR A 122 20.68 4.02 3.39
CA THR A 122 20.73 3.40 2.07
C THR A 122 19.51 2.51 1.83
N PRO A 123 18.95 2.43 0.60
CA PRO A 123 19.35 3.15 -0.63
C PRO A 123 19.07 4.66 -0.63
N ALA A 124 19.71 5.39 -1.56
CA ALA A 124 19.56 6.85 -1.66
C ALA A 124 18.13 7.27 -2.02
N VAL A 125 17.67 8.38 -1.44
CA VAL A 125 16.36 8.99 -1.68
C VAL A 125 16.52 10.41 -2.24
N THR A 126 15.63 10.80 -3.16
CA THR A 126 15.71 12.07 -3.90
C THR A 126 14.66 13.09 -3.46
N THR A 127 13.51 12.62 -2.96
CA THR A 127 12.42 13.47 -2.47
C THR A 127 11.63 12.70 -1.43
N VAL A 128 11.10 13.40 -0.43
CA VAL A 128 10.18 12.82 0.56
C VAL A 128 8.88 13.61 0.57
N TYR A 129 7.78 12.89 0.52
CA TYR A 129 6.43 13.40 0.73
C TYR A 129 5.94 12.93 2.10
N ALA A 130 5.05 13.70 2.71
CA ALA A 130 4.33 13.30 3.90
C ALA A 130 2.84 13.54 3.72
N THR A 131 2.02 12.71 4.34
CA THR A 131 0.58 12.95 4.48
C THR A 131 0.17 12.74 5.93
N ASP A 132 -0.85 13.46 6.37
CA ASP A 132 -1.56 13.24 7.63
C ASP A 132 -2.74 12.24 7.48
N GLY A 133 -2.96 11.73 6.25
CA GLY A 133 -4.09 10.89 5.88
C GLY A 133 -5.15 11.64 5.07
N GLU A 134 -5.09 12.96 4.99
CA GLU A 134 -6.03 13.78 4.21
C GLU A 134 -5.32 14.67 3.18
N ARG A 135 -4.15 15.22 3.52
CA ARG A 135 -3.44 16.19 2.70
C ARG A 135 -2.01 15.75 2.45
N TRP A 136 -1.48 16.13 1.29
CA TRP A 136 -0.09 15.89 0.94
C TRP A 136 0.78 17.11 1.23
N THR A 137 1.99 16.85 1.66
CA THR A 137 3.06 17.83 1.82
C THR A 137 4.34 17.27 1.22
N ARG A 138 5.15 18.13 0.61
CA ARG A 138 6.49 17.81 0.12
C ARG A 138 7.51 18.38 1.09
N LEU A 139 8.50 17.58 1.46
CA LEU A 139 9.58 18.02 2.34
C LEU A 139 10.67 18.72 1.52
N SER A 140 11.29 19.76 2.08
CA SER A 140 12.27 20.59 1.37
C SER A 140 13.61 19.89 1.13
N GLY A 141 13.88 18.79 1.83
CA GLY A 141 15.11 18.00 1.70
C GLY A 141 14.93 16.54 2.12
N THR A 142 16.01 15.77 2.03
CA THR A 142 16.07 14.33 2.29
C THR A 142 16.93 13.94 3.49
N SER A 143 17.53 14.91 4.18
CA SER A 143 18.30 14.71 5.40
C SER A 143 18.33 16.00 6.23
N GLY A 144 18.61 15.86 7.52
CA GLY A 144 18.61 17.00 8.43
C GLY A 144 17.21 17.49 8.75
N MET A 145 17.12 18.72 9.25
CA MET A 145 15.85 19.35 9.57
C MET A 145 15.29 20.03 8.32
N VAL A 146 14.09 19.63 7.91
CA VAL A 146 13.48 20.05 6.65
C VAL A 146 12.12 20.70 6.88
N ASP A 147 11.78 21.63 5.99
CA ASP A 147 10.50 22.33 5.99
C ASP A 147 9.45 21.53 5.21
N MET A 148 8.18 21.82 5.50
CA MET A 148 7.03 21.20 4.86
C MET A 148 6.34 22.22 3.94
N ALA A 149 6.15 21.87 2.67
CA ALA A 149 5.36 22.66 1.73
C ALA A 149 4.11 21.88 1.29
N PRO A 150 2.95 22.52 1.11
CA PRO A 150 1.77 21.83 0.57
C PRO A 150 2.07 21.19 -0.79
N ALA A 151 1.51 20.01 -1.02
CA ALA A 151 1.55 19.31 -2.30
C ALA A 151 0.15 18.83 -2.68
N THR A 152 -0.17 18.83 -3.97
CA THR A 152 -1.47 18.34 -4.46
C THR A 152 -1.59 16.82 -4.27
N SER A 153 -0.51 16.10 -4.57
CA SER A 153 -0.37 14.64 -4.44
C SER A 153 1.12 14.29 -4.46
N LEU A 154 1.48 13.08 -4.88
CA LEU A 154 2.84 12.65 -5.20
C LEU A 154 3.37 13.23 -6.53
N ARG A 155 2.79 14.32 -7.06
CA ARG A 155 3.21 14.89 -8.34
C ARG A 155 4.67 15.32 -8.28
N GLY A 156 5.43 15.00 -9.33
CA GLY A 156 6.89 15.17 -9.37
C GLY A 156 7.69 14.07 -8.66
N ALA A 157 7.06 13.01 -8.15
CA ALA A 157 7.76 11.87 -7.56
C ALA A 157 8.40 11.01 -8.66
N GLY A 158 9.74 11.07 -8.75
CA GLY A 158 10.51 10.23 -9.66
C GLY A 158 10.13 10.45 -11.12
N ARG A 159 9.70 9.39 -11.79
CA ARG A 159 9.29 9.38 -13.19
C ARG A 159 7.77 9.19 -13.39
N LEU A 160 6.98 9.28 -12.30
CA LEU A 160 5.53 9.24 -12.40
C LEU A 160 5.03 10.43 -13.22
N THR A 161 4.03 10.17 -14.06
CA THR A 161 3.16 11.21 -14.61
C THR A 161 2.25 11.77 -13.51
N ASP A 162 1.68 12.94 -13.74
CA ASP A 162 0.73 13.54 -12.80
C ASP A 162 -0.48 12.64 -12.51
N ALA A 163 -1.01 11.94 -13.52
CA ALA A 163 -2.15 11.04 -13.35
C ALA A 163 -1.81 9.81 -12.49
N GLU A 164 -0.61 9.23 -12.68
CA GLU A 164 -0.14 8.11 -11.86
C GLU A 164 0.15 8.54 -10.43
N ALA A 165 0.79 9.71 -10.27
CA ALA A 165 1.06 10.31 -8.98
C ALA A 165 -0.23 10.64 -8.21
N ASP A 166 -1.26 11.17 -8.88
CA ASP A 166 -2.57 11.42 -8.29
C ASP A 166 -3.26 10.12 -7.87
N ALA A 167 -3.25 9.10 -8.72
CA ALA A 167 -3.88 7.82 -8.41
C ALA A 167 -3.19 7.08 -7.27
N LEU A 168 -1.85 7.04 -7.26
CA LEU A 168 -1.08 6.46 -6.15
C LEU A 168 -1.25 7.28 -4.87
N GLY A 169 -1.17 8.60 -4.95
CA GLY A 169 -1.35 9.47 -3.79
C GLY A 169 -2.74 9.33 -3.18
N ALA A 170 -3.80 9.30 -4.00
CA ALA A 170 -5.16 9.05 -3.53
C ALA A 170 -5.31 7.67 -2.87
N ALA A 171 -4.68 6.63 -3.43
CA ALA A 171 -4.70 5.29 -2.85
C ALA A 171 -3.99 5.19 -1.48
N LEU A 172 -3.04 6.09 -1.21
CA LEU A 172 -2.30 6.16 0.05
C LEU A 172 -2.95 7.05 1.11
N LEU A 173 -3.94 7.88 0.74
CA LEU A 173 -4.74 8.63 1.71
C LEU A 173 -5.59 7.71 2.58
N HIS A 174 -6.09 8.24 3.70
CA HIS A 174 -6.93 7.55 4.68
C HIS A 174 -6.27 6.36 5.39
N GLN A 175 -4.96 6.21 5.26
CA GLN A 175 -4.14 5.22 5.99
C GLN A 175 -3.53 5.80 7.27
N GLY A 176 -3.92 7.02 7.63
CA GLY A 176 -3.29 7.83 8.66
C GLY A 176 -2.00 8.49 8.16
N PRO A 177 -1.18 9.03 9.08
CA PRO A 177 0.06 9.69 8.71
C PRO A 177 1.04 8.75 8.02
N LEU A 178 1.63 9.19 6.92
CA LEU A 178 2.65 8.44 6.16
C LEU A 178 3.76 9.36 5.67
N TYR A 179 4.94 8.79 5.49
CA TYR A 179 6.02 9.34 4.69
C TYR A 179 6.26 8.45 3.46
N VAL A 180 6.40 9.08 2.30
CA VAL A 180 6.69 8.42 1.03
C VAL A 180 8.00 8.97 0.48
N ALA A 181 9.06 8.18 0.54
CA ALA A 181 10.36 8.57 -0.04
C ALA A 181 10.50 8.02 -1.46
N VAL A 182 10.94 8.88 -2.37
CA VAL A 182 11.30 8.54 -3.75
C VAL A 182 12.74 8.06 -3.75
N LEU A 183 12.97 6.82 -4.16
CA LEU A 183 14.31 6.27 -4.32
C LEU A 183 15.01 6.92 -5.53
N ALA A 184 16.33 7.04 -5.48
CA ALA A 184 17.12 7.32 -6.67
C ALA A 184 16.96 6.15 -7.68
N GLU A 185 16.89 6.46 -8.97
CA GLU A 185 16.52 5.49 -10.02
C GLU A 185 17.51 4.32 -10.12
N ASP A 186 18.80 4.58 -9.92
CA ASP A 186 19.88 3.60 -9.88
C ASP A 186 19.92 2.77 -8.58
N SER A 187 19.14 3.18 -7.58
CA SER A 187 19.11 2.58 -6.25
C SER A 187 17.86 1.73 -6.01
N ILE A 188 17.02 1.50 -7.04
CA ILE A 188 15.82 0.67 -6.95
C ILE A 188 16.23 -0.82 -6.97
N PRO A 189 15.94 -1.61 -5.90
CA PRO A 189 16.41 -3.00 -5.78
C PRO A 189 15.91 -3.98 -6.83
N ASP A 190 14.61 -3.96 -7.15
CA ASP A 190 14.03 -4.91 -8.09
C ASP A 190 14.65 -4.71 -9.49
N THR A 191 14.80 -5.75 -10.29
CA THR A 191 15.23 -5.61 -11.69
C THR A 191 14.08 -5.12 -12.57
N PRO A 192 14.32 -4.30 -13.61
CA PRO A 192 13.29 -3.95 -14.61
C PRO A 192 12.63 -5.20 -15.21
N LEU A 193 11.34 -5.11 -15.56
CA LEU A 193 10.62 -6.21 -16.21
C LEU A 193 11.17 -6.47 -17.62
N THR A 194 11.19 -7.73 -18.01
CA THR A 194 11.51 -8.13 -19.38
C THR A 194 10.23 -8.19 -20.19
N LEU A 195 10.16 -7.40 -21.27
CA LEU A 195 8.96 -7.24 -22.08
C LEU A 195 9.22 -7.61 -23.54
N ASP A 196 8.33 -8.37 -24.15
CA ASP A 196 8.38 -8.73 -25.58
C ASP A 196 6.99 -8.59 -26.24
N PRO A 197 6.81 -7.70 -27.24
CA PRO A 197 7.83 -6.81 -27.81
C PRO A 197 8.31 -5.75 -26.81
N ALA A 198 9.56 -5.32 -26.98
CA ALA A 198 10.13 -4.26 -26.15
C ALA A 198 9.32 -2.95 -26.28
N PRO A 199 9.04 -2.23 -25.18
CA PRO A 199 8.28 -1.00 -25.21
C PRO A 199 9.11 0.14 -25.80
N GLY A 200 8.42 1.17 -26.31
CA GLY A 200 9.08 2.36 -26.86
C GLY A 200 9.67 3.25 -25.77
N THR A 201 8.95 3.31 -24.64
CA THR A 201 9.34 4.04 -23.44
C THR A 201 9.20 3.10 -22.24
N TYR A 202 10.22 3.04 -21.39
CA TYR A 202 10.16 2.38 -20.08
C TYR A 202 10.49 3.40 -19.00
N ARG A 203 9.56 3.66 -18.07
CA ARG A 203 9.77 4.56 -16.92
C ARG A 203 9.64 3.82 -15.63
N ARG A 204 10.45 4.21 -14.64
CA ARG A 204 10.49 3.54 -13.35
C ARG A 204 10.59 4.52 -12.20
N THR A 205 9.79 4.27 -11.17
CA THR A 205 9.83 5.01 -9.91
C THR A 205 9.81 4.04 -8.74
N GLY A 206 10.80 4.15 -7.84
CA GLY A 206 10.80 3.42 -6.57
C GLY A 206 10.28 4.32 -5.45
N LEU A 207 9.36 3.82 -4.65
CA LEU A 207 8.76 4.53 -3.52
C LEU A 207 8.90 3.67 -2.26
N TYR A 208 9.40 4.25 -1.17
CA TYR A 208 9.37 3.63 0.14
C TYR A 208 8.29 4.28 1.00
N VAL A 209 7.31 3.49 1.44
CA VAL A 209 6.18 3.96 2.26
C VAL A 209 6.43 3.57 3.71
N ALA A 210 6.44 4.55 4.61
CA ALA A 210 6.64 4.38 6.04
C ALA A 210 5.57 5.11 6.84
N ALA A 211 5.04 4.50 7.88
CA ALA A 211 4.36 5.27 8.93
C ALA A 211 5.40 6.10 9.70
N PRO A 212 5.05 7.29 10.22
CA PRO A 212 5.90 7.95 11.20
C PRO A 212 6.19 6.99 12.36
N PRO A 213 7.39 7.05 12.95
CA PRO A 213 7.60 6.39 14.23
C PRO A 213 6.54 6.93 15.18
N ALA A 214 5.85 6.02 15.89
CA ALA A 214 4.90 6.41 16.92
C ALA A 214 5.57 7.49 17.77
N ALA A 215 4.91 8.65 17.91
CA ALA A 215 5.43 9.75 18.69
C ALA A 215 5.90 9.13 20.00
N SER A 216 7.20 9.26 20.30
CA SER A 216 7.67 8.89 21.61
C SER A 216 6.87 9.79 22.55
N ALA A 217 5.83 9.24 23.19
CA ALA A 217 5.52 9.64 24.56
C ALA A 217 6.90 9.78 25.22
N PRO A 218 7.18 10.92 25.89
CA PRO A 218 8.52 11.23 26.38
C PRO A 218 9.10 9.95 26.88
N LYS A 219 10.19 9.47 26.23
CA LYS A 219 10.83 8.21 26.61
C LYS A 219 10.87 8.30 28.11
N PRO A 220 10.15 7.45 28.87
CA PRO A 220 10.22 7.58 30.30
C PRO A 220 11.73 7.54 30.55
N SER A 221 12.30 8.57 31.19
CA SER A 221 13.49 8.34 32.02
C SER A 221 13.29 6.96 32.61
N PRO A 222 14.24 6.02 32.57
CA PRO A 222 13.98 4.65 33.00
C PRO A 222 13.49 4.64 34.46
N VAL A 223 12.21 4.92 34.69
CA VAL A 223 11.31 4.13 35.48
C VAL A 223 11.44 2.82 34.77
N THR A 224 12.35 2.02 35.31
CA THR A 224 12.19 0.58 35.42
C THR A 224 10.79 0.23 34.97
N ALA A 225 10.64 -0.16 33.70
CA ALA A 225 9.52 -1.00 33.36
C ALA A 225 9.69 -2.13 34.36
N THR A 226 8.83 -2.18 35.37
CA THR A 226 8.67 -3.38 36.18
C THR A 226 8.23 -4.40 35.15
N THR A 227 9.22 -5.04 34.54
CA THR A 227 9.06 -6.13 33.61
C THR A 227 8.29 -7.13 34.43
N GLY A 228 6.98 -7.19 34.20
CA GLY A 228 6.19 -8.24 34.77
C GLY A 228 6.83 -9.55 34.37
N ASP A 229 6.86 -10.51 35.28
CA ASP A 229 7.40 -11.82 34.98
C ASP A 229 6.70 -12.36 33.74
N ARG A 230 7.50 -12.88 32.81
CA ARG A 230 6.97 -13.47 31.59
C ARG A 230 6.14 -14.68 32.00
N VAL A 231 4.86 -14.67 31.64
CA VAL A 231 3.95 -15.79 31.91
C VAL A 231 3.71 -16.58 30.63
N THR A 232 3.52 -17.89 30.78
CA THR A 232 3.19 -18.78 29.67
C THR A 232 1.70 -18.67 29.34
N TYR A 233 1.37 -18.71 28.06
CA TYR A 233 -0.01 -18.80 27.59
C TYR A 233 -0.17 -19.97 26.63
N THR A 234 -1.39 -20.50 26.54
CA THR A 234 -1.78 -21.53 25.58
C THR A 234 -2.82 -20.95 24.63
N GLU A 235 -2.59 -21.02 23.32
CA GLU A 235 -3.64 -20.70 22.33
C GLU A 235 -4.66 -21.83 22.34
N LEU A 236 -5.90 -21.51 22.72
CA LEU A 236 -6.99 -22.49 22.77
C LEU A 236 -7.62 -22.67 21.39
N SER A 237 -7.87 -21.55 20.70
CA SER A 237 -8.37 -21.52 19.33
C SER A 237 -8.23 -20.13 18.74
N SER A 238 -8.20 -20.03 17.42
CA SER A 238 -8.24 -18.78 16.67
C SER A 238 -9.04 -18.93 15.37
N GLY A 239 -9.46 -17.82 14.78
CA GLY A 239 -10.26 -17.86 13.57
C GLY A 239 -10.57 -16.49 12.97
N THR A 240 -11.29 -16.52 11.84
CA THR A 240 -11.63 -15.33 11.05
C THR A 240 -13.12 -15.02 10.98
N ASN A 241 -13.98 -15.78 11.66
CA ASN A 241 -15.45 -15.70 11.50
C ASN A 241 -16.21 -15.76 12.83
N ALA A 242 -15.90 -14.90 13.80
CA ALA A 242 -16.70 -14.76 15.03
C ALA A 242 -18.11 -14.18 14.78
N ARG A 243 -19.03 -14.36 15.73
CA ARG A 243 -20.31 -13.67 15.77
C ARG A 243 -20.20 -12.21 16.24
N VAL A 244 -19.06 -11.83 16.82
CA VAL A 244 -18.80 -10.50 17.36
C VAL A 244 -18.49 -9.48 16.25
N SER A 245 -19.28 -8.41 16.17
CA SER A 245 -19.17 -7.38 15.12
C SER A 245 -18.36 -6.14 15.54
N ALA A 246 -18.24 -5.84 16.84
CA ALA A 246 -17.44 -4.73 17.36
C ALA A 246 -16.10 -5.21 17.95
N PRO A 247 -15.01 -4.42 17.85
CA PRO A 247 -13.74 -4.78 18.50
C PRO A 247 -13.90 -4.84 20.03
N THR A 248 -13.52 -5.95 20.66
CA THR A 248 -13.66 -6.12 22.11
C THR A 248 -12.67 -7.15 22.65
N VAL A 249 -12.31 -6.97 23.93
CA VAL A 249 -11.55 -7.95 24.72
C VAL A 249 -12.46 -8.41 25.84
N GLN A 250 -12.60 -9.72 25.99
CA GLN A 250 -13.41 -10.34 27.03
C GLN A 250 -12.55 -11.28 27.85
N VAL A 251 -12.74 -11.25 29.16
CA VAL A 251 -12.01 -12.05 30.12
C VAL A 251 -12.98 -13.03 30.75
N ALA A 252 -12.59 -14.31 30.78
CA ALA A 252 -13.34 -15.39 31.38
C ALA A 252 -12.51 -16.04 32.49
N THR A 253 -13.09 -16.08 33.67
CA THR A 253 -12.54 -16.68 34.90
C THR A 253 -13.34 -17.88 35.38
N THR A 254 -14.47 -18.18 34.73
CA THR A 254 -15.31 -19.35 35.01
C THR A 254 -15.56 -20.16 33.73
N ASP A 255 -15.83 -21.47 33.87
CA ASP A 255 -16.15 -22.33 32.72
C ASP A 255 -17.39 -21.84 31.94
N ALA A 256 -18.36 -21.23 32.62
CA ALA A 256 -19.55 -20.65 31.99
C ALA A 256 -19.21 -19.43 31.10
N GLU A 257 -18.28 -18.59 31.55
CA GLU A 257 -17.77 -17.47 30.75
C GLU A 257 -16.94 -17.98 29.56
N VAL A 258 -16.14 -19.04 29.74
CA VAL A 258 -15.41 -19.66 28.63
C VAL A 258 -16.36 -20.24 27.59
N ALA A 259 -17.45 -20.89 28.01
CA ALA A 259 -18.49 -21.36 27.09
C ALA A 259 -19.13 -20.20 26.30
N THR A 260 -19.30 -19.03 26.94
CA THR A 260 -19.77 -17.82 26.26
C THR A 260 -18.77 -17.34 25.22
N LEU A 261 -17.47 -17.30 25.54
CA LEU A 261 -16.40 -16.95 24.59
C LEU A 261 -16.41 -17.88 23.37
N TYR A 262 -16.51 -19.20 23.59
CA TYR A 262 -16.57 -20.19 22.51
C TYR A 262 -17.80 -20.00 21.63
N THR A 263 -18.96 -19.74 22.23
CA THR A 263 -20.20 -19.46 21.47
C THR A 263 -20.07 -18.20 20.61
N GLN A 264 -19.41 -17.16 21.11
CA GLN A 264 -19.16 -15.94 20.34
C GLN A 264 -18.11 -16.14 19.24
N ALA A 265 -17.04 -16.86 19.54
CA ALA A 265 -15.93 -17.15 18.64
C ALA A 265 -16.32 -18.08 17.48
N HIS A 266 -17.10 -19.12 17.77
CA HIS A 266 -17.56 -20.12 16.80
C HIS A 266 -19.00 -19.93 16.35
N GLY A 267 -19.70 -18.87 16.77
CA GLY A 267 -21.15 -18.71 16.53
C GLY A 267 -21.61 -18.55 15.07
N ARG A 268 -20.70 -18.64 14.09
CA ARG A 268 -21.00 -18.76 12.66
C ARG A 268 -20.69 -20.15 12.09
N GLN A 269 -20.37 -21.12 12.96
CA GLN A 269 -20.12 -22.53 12.65
C GLN A 269 -21.26 -23.37 13.22
N THR A 270 -21.63 -24.45 12.52
CA THR A 270 -22.67 -25.39 12.98
C THR A 270 -22.16 -26.30 14.10
N ASP A 271 -20.86 -26.58 14.13
CA ASP A 271 -20.22 -27.44 15.11
C ASP A 271 -19.26 -26.61 15.99
N VAL A 272 -19.76 -26.12 17.12
CA VAL A 272 -18.94 -25.39 18.10
C VAL A 272 -18.11 -26.41 18.90
N PRO A 273 -16.78 -26.31 18.93
CA PRO A 273 -15.94 -27.18 19.74
C PRO A 273 -16.30 -27.11 21.22
N THR A 274 -16.11 -28.23 21.94
CA THR A 274 -16.29 -28.25 23.40
C THR A 274 -15.36 -27.22 24.04
N PRO A 275 -15.89 -26.26 24.85
CA PRO A 275 -15.07 -25.28 25.52
C PRO A 275 -14.03 -25.93 26.42
N ALA A 276 -12.78 -25.46 26.34
CA ALA A 276 -11.76 -25.85 27.31
C ALA A 276 -12.16 -25.37 28.72
N SER A 277 -11.83 -26.14 29.76
CA SER A 277 -12.00 -25.65 31.14
C SER A 277 -11.04 -24.50 31.42
N VAL A 278 -11.51 -23.52 32.18
CA VAL A 278 -10.74 -22.38 32.68
C VAL A 278 -9.63 -22.83 33.64
N GLY A 279 -9.87 -23.90 34.42
CA GLY A 279 -8.94 -24.41 35.42
C GLY A 279 -8.53 -23.34 36.45
N SER A 280 -7.24 -23.29 36.78
CA SER A 280 -6.63 -22.23 37.60
C SER A 280 -6.21 -20.99 36.78
N GLY A 281 -6.65 -20.90 35.53
CA GLY A 281 -6.23 -19.88 34.59
C GLY A 281 -7.26 -18.77 34.39
N THR A 282 -6.90 -17.85 33.52
CA THR A 282 -7.77 -16.84 32.94
C THR A 282 -7.79 -17.04 31.43
N VAL A 283 -8.98 -17.12 30.83
CA VAL A 283 -9.12 -17.17 29.38
C VAL A 283 -9.44 -15.77 28.86
N VAL A 284 -8.69 -15.32 27.86
CA VAL A 284 -8.90 -14.01 27.23
C VAL A 284 -9.29 -14.23 25.78
N GLY A 285 -10.45 -13.68 25.42
CA GLY A 285 -10.92 -13.59 24.04
C GLY A 285 -10.66 -12.22 23.46
N ILE A 286 -9.94 -12.17 22.35
CA ILE A 286 -9.60 -10.94 21.64
C ILE A 286 -10.33 -10.97 20.29
N PHE A 287 -11.27 -10.06 20.10
CA PHE A 287 -12.10 -9.96 18.90
C PHE A 287 -11.82 -8.64 18.18
N LEU A 288 -11.44 -8.70 16.91
CA LEU A 288 -11.20 -7.50 16.12
C LEU A 288 -12.51 -6.84 15.63
N GLY A 289 -13.64 -7.52 15.76
CA GLY A 289 -14.91 -7.11 15.15
C GLY A 289 -14.90 -7.29 13.63
N GLN A 290 -15.92 -6.76 12.98
CA GLN A 290 -16.14 -6.96 11.55
C GLN A 290 -15.07 -6.28 10.68
N ARG A 291 -14.62 -6.97 9.63
CA ARG A 291 -13.69 -6.47 8.61
C ARG A 291 -14.24 -6.79 7.23
N ASN A 292 -14.11 -5.83 6.32
CA ASN A 292 -14.76 -5.89 5.00
C ASN A 292 -13.97 -6.71 3.97
N THR A 293 -12.82 -7.25 4.34
CA THR A 293 -12.01 -8.11 3.49
C THR A 293 -11.47 -9.31 4.28
N GLY A 294 -11.11 -10.37 3.56
CA GLY A 294 -10.29 -11.45 4.09
C GLY A 294 -8.86 -11.00 4.38
N GLY A 295 -8.12 -11.75 5.20
CA GLY A 295 -6.70 -11.52 5.46
C GLY A 295 -6.37 -10.72 6.73
N TYR A 296 -7.37 -10.19 7.43
CA TYR A 296 -7.19 -9.71 8.80
C TYR A 296 -7.00 -10.87 9.77
N GLY A 297 -6.14 -10.69 10.77
CA GLY A 297 -5.89 -11.70 11.81
C GLY A 297 -5.34 -11.07 13.08
N VAL A 298 -5.45 -11.79 14.18
CA VAL A 298 -4.87 -11.43 15.48
C VAL A 298 -4.21 -12.66 16.08
N ARG A 299 -3.00 -12.51 16.62
CA ARG A 299 -2.37 -13.55 17.43
C ARG A 299 -1.69 -12.94 18.64
N VAL A 300 -1.71 -13.64 19.77
CA VAL A 300 -0.90 -13.27 20.93
C VAL A 300 0.54 -13.69 20.67
N VAL A 301 1.50 -12.81 20.95
CA VAL A 301 2.94 -13.07 20.75
C VAL A 301 3.71 -13.04 22.08
N ARG A 302 3.19 -12.36 23.11
CA ARG A 302 3.77 -12.31 24.45
C ARG A 302 2.67 -12.15 25.50
N ALA A 303 2.89 -12.76 26.66
CA ALA A 303 2.13 -12.50 27.88
C ALA A 303 3.11 -12.18 29.02
N SER A 304 2.77 -11.19 29.84
CA SER A 304 3.54 -10.80 31.03
C SER A 304 2.59 -10.40 32.15
N ALA A 305 2.95 -10.69 33.39
CA ALA A 305 2.12 -10.36 34.55
C ALA A 305 2.90 -9.53 35.57
N SER A 306 2.30 -8.45 36.05
CA SER A 306 2.88 -7.61 37.11
C SER A 306 1.79 -7.06 38.01
N GLY A 307 1.93 -7.20 39.34
CA GLY A 307 1.02 -6.59 40.30
C GLY A 307 -0.46 -6.95 40.10
N GLY A 308 -0.76 -8.18 39.64
CA GLY A 308 -2.13 -8.64 39.35
C GLY A 308 -2.67 -8.21 37.98
N VAL A 309 -1.90 -7.46 37.18
CA VAL A 309 -2.25 -7.07 35.82
C VAL A 309 -1.61 -8.03 34.82
N LEU A 310 -2.43 -8.65 33.96
CA LEU A 310 -1.96 -9.40 32.80
C LEU A 310 -1.86 -8.46 31.60
N THR A 311 -0.71 -8.42 30.95
CA THR A 311 -0.52 -7.73 29.67
C THR A 311 -0.31 -8.74 28.56
N LEU A 312 -1.20 -8.73 27.57
CA LEU A 312 -1.07 -9.51 26.35
C LEU A 312 -0.60 -8.62 25.21
N THR A 313 0.56 -8.94 24.64
CA THR A 313 1.05 -8.33 23.40
C THR A 313 0.52 -9.13 22.22
N VAL A 314 -0.16 -8.46 21.30
CA VAL A 314 -0.68 -9.07 20.07
C VAL A 314 0.02 -8.55 18.83
N GLN A 315 0.09 -9.41 17.82
CA GLN A 315 0.41 -9.05 16.46
C GLN A 315 -0.88 -9.05 15.64
N LEU A 316 -1.14 -7.92 14.95
CA LEU A 316 -2.25 -7.79 14.02
C LEU A 316 -1.76 -8.06 12.60
N ARG A 317 -2.40 -9.02 11.92
CA ARG A 317 -2.27 -9.16 10.48
C ARG A 317 -3.29 -8.24 9.83
N VAL A 318 -2.81 -7.27 9.07
CA VAL A 318 -3.63 -6.33 8.29
C VAL A 318 -3.29 -6.56 6.82
N PRO A 319 -4.27 -6.83 5.94
CA PRO A 319 -4.01 -6.87 4.51
C PRO A 319 -3.45 -5.53 4.04
N GLY A 320 -2.35 -5.57 3.28
CA GLY A 320 -1.81 -4.37 2.66
C GLY A 320 -2.79 -3.81 1.62
N PRO A 321 -2.75 -2.50 1.33
CA PRO A 321 -3.57 -1.90 0.28
C PRO A 321 -3.42 -2.65 -1.06
N GLY A 322 -4.53 -2.99 -1.73
CA GLY A 322 -4.51 -3.74 -2.99
C GLY A 322 -4.21 -5.24 -2.88
N SER A 323 -4.02 -5.77 -1.67
CA SER A 323 -3.88 -7.22 -1.46
C SER A 323 -5.09 -7.96 -2.04
N ILE A 324 -4.84 -9.03 -2.82
CA ILE A 324 -5.88 -9.97 -3.22
C ILE A 324 -6.43 -10.59 -1.93
N THR A 325 -7.57 -10.06 -1.51
CA THR A 325 -8.30 -10.51 -0.35
C THR A 325 -9.64 -11.01 -0.85
N THR A 326 -10.12 -12.10 -0.29
CA THR A 326 -11.49 -12.54 -0.58
C THR A 326 -12.42 -11.42 -0.15
N GLN A 327 -13.34 -11.03 -1.03
CA GLN A 327 -14.43 -10.11 -0.70
C GLN A 327 -15.40 -10.84 0.22
N ALA A 328 -15.06 -10.90 1.50
CA ALA A 328 -15.78 -11.62 2.54
C ALA A 328 -15.77 -10.78 3.80
N ILE A 329 -16.95 -10.63 4.40
CA ILE A 329 -17.09 -10.04 5.72
C ILE A 329 -16.51 -11.04 6.72
N THR A 330 -15.37 -10.70 7.31
CA THR A 330 -14.70 -11.50 8.35
C THR A 330 -14.83 -10.82 9.71
N SER A 331 -14.54 -11.57 10.78
CA SER A 331 -14.54 -11.11 12.17
C SER A 331 -13.44 -11.88 12.92
N PRO A 332 -12.17 -11.48 12.78
CA PRO A 332 -11.04 -12.22 13.33
C PRO A 332 -10.97 -12.22 14.85
N TRP A 333 -10.50 -13.33 15.42
CA TRP A 333 -10.43 -13.54 16.85
C TRP A 333 -9.36 -14.55 17.26
N THR A 334 -8.94 -14.48 18.53
CA THR A 334 -8.12 -15.50 19.18
C THR A 334 -8.57 -15.67 20.64
N LEU A 335 -8.57 -16.91 21.13
CA LEU A 335 -8.78 -17.27 22.53
C LEU A 335 -7.46 -17.83 23.09
N VAL A 336 -6.98 -17.27 24.19
CA VAL A 336 -5.80 -17.76 24.89
C VAL A 336 -6.10 -18.03 26.36
N ARG A 337 -5.50 -19.07 26.93
CA ARG A 337 -5.47 -19.29 28.38
C ARG A 337 -4.12 -18.87 28.93
N VAL A 338 -4.14 -18.12 30.03
CA VAL A 338 -2.95 -17.80 30.82
C VAL A 338 -3.16 -18.38 32.22
N GLU A 339 -2.15 -19.04 32.76
CA GLU A 339 -2.24 -19.60 34.12
C GLU A 339 -2.25 -18.47 35.17
N GLY A 340 -3.14 -18.56 36.16
CA GLY A 340 -3.33 -17.56 37.19
C GLY A 340 -4.56 -16.67 37.00
N THR A 341 -4.88 -15.93 38.06
CA THR A 341 -5.99 -14.96 38.11
C THR A 341 -5.46 -13.55 38.13
N TYR A 342 -6.09 -12.66 37.37
CA TYR A 342 -5.67 -11.28 37.20
C TYR A 342 -6.80 -10.31 37.52
N THR A 343 -6.48 -9.21 38.19
CA THR A 343 -7.43 -8.15 38.53
C THR A 343 -7.71 -7.23 37.34
N ARG A 344 -6.80 -7.20 36.36
CA ARG A 344 -6.94 -6.44 35.12
C ARG A 344 -6.23 -7.15 33.98
N VAL A 345 -6.80 -7.06 32.78
CA VAL A 345 -6.18 -7.55 31.54
C VAL A 345 -6.02 -6.35 30.60
N ASP A 346 -4.78 -6.06 30.26
CA ASP A 346 -4.41 -5.05 29.28
C ASP A 346 -3.98 -5.78 27.99
N VAL A 347 -4.56 -5.40 26.86
CA VAL A 347 -4.15 -5.95 25.56
C VAL A 347 -3.54 -4.84 24.73
N VAL A 348 -2.31 -5.06 24.32
CA VAL A 348 -1.49 -4.10 23.59
C VAL A 348 -0.98 -4.69 22.28
N ASP A 349 -0.68 -3.86 21.30
CA ASP A 349 0.06 -4.30 20.11
C ASP A 349 1.56 -4.48 20.40
N GLU A 350 2.33 -4.88 19.38
CA GLU A 350 3.79 -5.06 19.47
C GLU A 350 4.56 -3.78 19.84
N PHE A 351 3.92 -2.61 19.73
CA PHE A 351 4.44 -1.30 20.10
C PHE A 351 3.97 -0.83 21.50
N GLY A 352 3.19 -1.66 22.21
CA GLY A 352 2.67 -1.35 23.54
C GLY A 352 1.45 -0.43 23.54
N GLN A 353 0.84 -0.17 22.38
CA GLN A 353 -0.39 0.62 22.29
C GLN A 353 -1.59 -0.25 22.66
N PRO A 354 -2.54 0.23 23.50
CA PRO A 354 -3.78 -0.49 23.74
C PRO A 354 -4.49 -0.80 22.43
N LEU A 355 -4.94 -2.05 22.28
CA LEU A 355 -5.78 -2.44 21.16
C LEU A 355 -7.04 -1.54 21.16
N PRO A 356 -7.43 -0.92 20.03
CA PRO A 356 -8.68 -0.16 19.95
C PRO A 356 -9.87 -1.11 20.15
N VAL A 357 -10.26 -1.31 21.40
CA VAL A 357 -11.54 -1.87 21.80
C VAL A 357 -12.57 -0.77 21.65
N GLY A 358 -13.68 -1.05 20.95
CA GLY A 358 -14.75 -0.08 20.79
C GLY A 358 -15.31 0.26 22.16
N GLY A 359 -14.83 1.37 22.74
CA GLY A 359 -15.38 1.93 23.95
C GLY A 359 -16.77 2.45 23.63
N ALA A 360 -17.78 1.90 24.31
CA ALA A 360 -19.07 2.55 24.45
C ALA A 360 -18.84 3.97 25.00
N THR A 361 -18.99 4.98 24.15
CA THR A 361 -19.33 6.33 24.63
C THR A 361 -20.80 6.29 25.01
N ASP A 362 -21.03 6.06 26.30
CA ASP A 362 -22.24 6.51 26.97
C ASP A 362 -22.22 8.04 26.98
N ARG A 363 -23.04 8.65 26.13
CA ARG A 363 -23.84 9.88 26.36
C ARG A 363 -24.61 10.30 25.12
#